data_AF-A0A0B1SZ57-F1
#
_entry.id   AF-A0A0B1SZ57-F1
#
_cell.length_a   1.000
_cell.length_b   1.000
_cell.length_c   1.000
_cell.angle_alpha   90.00
_cell.angle_beta   90.00
_cell.angle_gamma   90.00
#
_symmetry.space_group_name_H-M   'P 1'
#
loop_
_entity.id
_entity.type
_entity.pdbx_description
1 polymer ?
#
loop_
_entity_poly.entity_id
_entity_poly.type
_entity_poly.pdbx_seq_one_letter_code
_entity_poly.pdbx_strand_id
1 'polypeptide(L)'
;MEPAGSQGVHSIDDFQFIPFLWGSAQLANNKSLVPDSYLKATTVEANAHKYLFLDCVNFINQTKTGPFYQHSNQLWNISAVPTWTKVNSGLFKMYEGEVLKKFPVVQHFRFGTLFSFEKRSDEDAAPNASHPLTPADAIVPEDVECSPPLSPHLPKIDE
;
A
#
# COMPACT_ATOMS: atom_id res chain seq x y z
N MET A 1 -7.83 1.04 -20.50
CA MET A 1 -6.55 0.31 -20.42
C MET A 1 -6.89 -1.13 -20.10
N GLU A 2 -6.30 -2.10 -20.80
CA GLU A 2 -6.52 -3.52 -20.52
C GLU A 2 -5.63 -4.00 -19.37
N PRO A 3 -6.07 -4.99 -18.56
CA PRO A 3 -5.24 -5.60 -17.53
C PRO A 3 -3.96 -6.21 -18.11
N ALA A 4 -2.82 -5.96 -17.47
CA ALA A 4 -1.56 -6.56 -17.86
C ALA A 4 -1.43 -7.98 -17.26
N GLY A 5 -1.35 -8.99 -18.13
CA GLY A 5 -1.16 -10.39 -17.75
C GLY A 5 -2.45 -11.17 -17.52
N SER A 6 -2.40 -12.50 -17.70
CA SER A 6 -3.54 -13.40 -17.47
C SER A 6 -3.64 -13.76 -15.99
N GLN A 7 -4.15 -12.83 -15.18
CA GLN A 7 -4.32 -13.06 -13.74
C GLN A 7 -5.54 -13.96 -13.41
N GLY A 8 -6.44 -14.17 -14.37
CA GLY A 8 -7.58 -15.10 -14.26
C GLY A 8 -8.51 -14.79 -13.08
N VAL A 9 -9.24 -15.81 -12.60
CA VAL A 9 -10.17 -15.71 -11.46
C VAL A 9 -9.43 -15.65 -10.10
N HIS A 10 -8.09 -15.65 -10.12
CA HIS A 10 -7.25 -15.78 -8.93
C HIS A 10 -6.58 -14.47 -8.49
N SER A 11 -6.67 -13.38 -9.25
CA SER A 11 -6.26 -12.06 -8.73
C SER A 11 -7.28 -11.45 -7.80
N ILE A 12 -6.78 -10.60 -6.90
CA ILE A 12 -7.62 -9.78 -6.02
C ILE A 12 -8.28 -8.61 -6.77
N ASP A 13 -7.66 -8.11 -7.83
CA ASP A 13 -8.14 -7.01 -8.67
C ASP A 13 -7.53 -7.12 -10.08
N ASP A 14 -8.08 -6.35 -11.02
CA ASP A 14 -7.66 -6.34 -12.41
C ASP A 14 -6.33 -5.60 -12.61
N PHE A 15 -6.01 -4.60 -11.76
CA PHE A 15 -4.87 -3.71 -11.98
C PHE A 15 -3.95 -3.59 -10.76
N GLN A 16 -4.49 -3.62 -9.55
CA GLN A 16 -3.78 -3.19 -8.35
C GLN A 16 -3.62 -4.31 -7.32
N PHE A 17 -2.47 -4.34 -6.63
CA PHE A 17 -2.29 -5.21 -5.46
C PHE A 17 -1.90 -4.42 -4.21
N ILE A 18 -0.89 -3.55 -4.36
CA ILE A 18 -0.28 -2.80 -3.26
C ILE A 18 -1.28 -1.99 -2.42
N PRO A 19 -2.29 -1.29 -3.00
CA PRO A 19 -3.28 -0.57 -2.20
C PRO A 19 -4.08 -1.46 -1.24
N PHE A 20 -4.37 -2.71 -1.62
CA PHE A 20 -5.03 -3.67 -0.71
C PHE A 20 -4.09 -4.13 0.40
N LEU A 21 -2.81 -4.37 0.08
CA LEU A 21 -1.80 -4.74 1.07
C LEU A 21 -1.63 -3.63 2.10
N TRP A 22 -1.35 -2.40 1.68
CA TRP A 22 -1.17 -1.27 2.61
C TRP A 22 -2.48 -0.84 3.28
N GLY A 23 -3.59 -0.86 2.55
CA GLY A 23 -4.90 -0.51 3.09
C GLY A 23 -5.38 -1.47 4.19
N SER A 24 -5.09 -2.77 4.05
CA SER A 24 -5.37 -3.73 5.12
C SER A 24 -4.51 -3.48 6.37
N ALA A 25 -3.28 -2.96 6.22
CA ALA A 25 -2.46 -2.54 7.34
C ALA A 25 -3.04 -1.30 8.06
N GLN A 26 -3.57 -0.32 7.31
CA GLN A 26 -4.27 0.83 7.89
C GLN A 26 -5.45 0.42 8.80
N LEU A 27 -6.06 -0.73 8.50
CA LEU A 27 -7.25 -1.24 9.18
C LEU A 27 -6.94 -2.28 10.29
N ALA A 28 -5.67 -2.66 10.50
CA ALA A 28 -5.26 -3.76 11.39
C ALA A 28 -5.83 -3.67 12.83
N ASN A 29 -5.95 -2.46 13.37
CA ASN A 29 -6.46 -2.20 14.73
C ASN A 29 -7.84 -1.54 14.75
N ASN A 30 -8.56 -1.56 13.63
CA ASN A 30 -9.88 -0.94 13.53
C ASN A 30 -10.95 -1.85 14.19
N LYS A 31 -11.75 -1.28 15.11
CA LYS A 31 -12.81 -2.00 15.83
C LYS A 31 -14.17 -1.93 15.15
N SER A 32 -14.43 -0.88 14.37
CA SER A 32 -15.74 -0.64 13.74
C SER A 32 -15.81 -1.18 12.31
N LEU A 33 -14.71 -1.04 11.56
CA LEU A 33 -14.57 -1.57 10.22
C LEU A 33 -13.85 -2.91 10.32
N VAL A 34 -14.59 -4.01 10.15
CA VAL A 34 -14.04 -5.36 10.08
C VAL A 34 -13.97 -5.82 8.61
N PRO A 35 -13.28 -6.92 8.27
CA PRO A 35 -13.12 -7.33 6.87
C PRO A 35 -14.42 -7.48 6.07
N ASP A 36 -15.51 -7.98 6.64
CA ASP A 36 -16.78 -8.05 5.90
C ASP A 36 -17.41 -6.68 5.56
N SER A 37 -16.93 -5.60 6.20
CA SER A 37 -17.56 -4.29 6.13
C SER A 37 -17.44 -3.65 4.75
N TYR A 38 -16.43 -4.02 3.96
CA TYR A 38 -16.29 -3.51 2.59
C TYR A 38 -17.31 -4.12 1.62
N LEU A 39 -18.08 -5.13 2.01
CA LEU A 39 -19.19 -5.63 1.20
C LEU A 39 -20.41 -4.70 1.24
N LYS A 40 -20.45 -3.76 2.20
CA LYS A 40 -21.55 -2.80 2.37
C LYS A 40 -21.19 -1.51 1.63
N ALA A 41 -21.80 -1.26 0.48
CA ALA A 41 -21.52 -0.09 -0.36
C ALA A 41 -21.56 1.24 0.41
N THR A 42 -22.56 1.44 1.28
CA THR A 42 -22.67 2.65 2.12
C THR A 42 -21.51 2.83 3.09
N THR A 43 -20.96 1.73 3.63
CA THR A 43 -19.79 1.77 4.52
C THR A 43 -18.54 2.12 3.73
N VAL A 44 -18.41 1.58 2.51
CA VAL A 44 -17.31 1.88 1.58
C VAL A 44 -17.34 3.35 1.18
N GLU A 45 -18.45 3.86 0.68
CA GLU A 45 -18.62 5.26 0.24
C GLU A 45 -18.27 6.25 1.36
N ALA A 46 -18.70 5.99 2.59
CA ALA A 46 -18.44 6.87 3.74
C ALA A 46 -16.97 6.91 4.18
N ASN A 47 -16.16 5.90 3.82
CA ASN A 47 -14.81 5.72 4.34
C ASN A 47 -13.72 5.61 3.27
N ALA A 48 -14.07 5.55 1.98
CA ALA A 48 -13.15 5.40 0.85
C ALA A 48 -12.03 6.45 0.89
N HIS A 49 -12.37 7.73 1.09
CA HIS A 49 -11.41 8.83 1.17
C HIS A 49 -10.40 8.73 2.34
N LYS A 50 -10.58 7.80 3.28
CA LYS A 50 -9.70 7.61 4.46
C LYS A 50 -8.81 6.37 4.37
N TYR A 51 -9.24 5.34 3.65
CA TYR A 51 -8.58 4.03 3.66
C TYR A 51 -8.40 3.49 2.24
N LEU A 52 -7.15 3.20 1.86
CA LEU A 52 -6.79 2.73 0.51
C LEU A 52 -7.57 1.48 0.11
N PHE A 53 -7.75 0.54 1.05
CA PHE A 53 -8.50 -0.68 0.78
C PHE A 53 -9.94 -0.38 0.36
N LEU A 54 -10.60 0.52 1.10
CA LEU A 54 -11.99 0.88 0.83
C LEU A 54 -12.11 1.75 -0.43
N ASP A 55 -11.12 2.59 -0.72
CA ASP A 55 -11.09 3.34 -1.96
C ASP A 55 -11.01 2.43 -3.20
N CYS A 56 -10.18 1.39 -3.15
CA CYS A 56 -10.13 0.40 -4.22
C CYS A 56 -11.45 -0.37 -4.37
N VAL A 57 -12.09 -0.76 -3.27
CA VAL A 57 -13.43 -1.40 -3.32
C VAL A 57 -14.48 -0.44 -3.86
N ASN A 58 -14.40 0.86 -3.52
CA ASN A 58 -15.29 1.88 -4.05
C ASN A 58 -15.16 1.99 -5.57
N PHE A 59 -13.93 1.99 -6.10
CA PHE A 59 -13.68 1.97 -7.53
C PHE A 59 -14.23 0.71 -8.22
N ILE A 60 -14.06 -0.47 -7.59
CA ILE A 60 -14.65 -1.73 -8.08
C ILE A 60 -16.17 -1.61 -8.18
N ASN A 61 -16.84 -1.10 -7.13
CA ASN A 61 -18.29 -0.97 -7.11
C ASN A 61 -18.82 0.00 -8.19
N GLN A 62 -18.01 0.98 -8.61
CA GLN A 62 -18.37 1.93 -9.66
C GLN A 62 -18.11 1.39 -11.07
N THR A 63 -17.21 0.41 -11.22
CA THR A 63 -16.75 -0.07 -12.54
C THR A 63 -17.24 -1.47 -12.90
N LYS A 64 -17.62 -2.28 -11.91
CA LYS A 64 -18.14 -3.63 -12.10
C LYS A 64 -19.61 -3.70 -11.69
N THR A 65 -20.42 -4.37 -12.52
CA THR A 65 -21.86 -4.51 -12.30
C THR A 65 -22.21 -5.93 -11.88
N GLY A 66 -23.21 -6.05 -11.02
CA GLY A 66 -23.73 -7.32 -10.54
C GLY A 66 -23.27 -7.67 -9.12
N PRO A 67 -23.57 -8.88 -8.64
CA PRO A 67 -23.18 -9.29 -7.31
C PRO A 67 -21.66 -9.37 -7.13
N PHE A 68 -21.15 -8.81 -6.03
CA PHE A 68 -19.71 -8.70 -5.75
C PHE A 68 -18.95 -10.04 -5.86
N TYR A 69 -19.56 -11.13 -5.39
CA TYR A 69 -18.96 -12.47 -5.44
C TYR A 69 -18.75 -13.03 -6.87
N GLN A 70 -19.43 -12.48 -7.88
CA GLN A 70 -19.30 -12.91 -9.27
C GLN A 70 -18.10 -12.27 -9.96
N HIS A 71 -17.86 -10.98 -9.71
CA HIS A 71 -16.83 -10.21 -10.42
C HIS A 71 -15.56 -9.96 -9.60
N SER A 72 -15.62 -10.16 -8.28
CA SER A 72 -14.54 -9.92 -7.33
C SER A 72 -14.44 -11.07 -6.31
N ASN A 73 -14.43 -12.32 -6.80
CA ASN A 73 -14.54 -13.51 -5.97
C ASN A 73 -13.42 -13.66 -4.92
N GLN A 74 -12.16 -13.31 -5.24
CA GLN A 74 -11.08 -13.37 -4.26
C GLN A 74 -11.31 -12.38 -3.10
N LEU A 75 -11.68 -11.14 -3.40
CA LEU A 75 -12.07 -10.17 -2.38
C LEU A 75 -13.32 -10.63 -1.63
N TRP A 76 -14.28 -11.30 -2.28
CA TRP A 76 -15.39 -11.90 -1.57
C TRP A 76 -14.92 -12.94 -0.54
N ASN A 77 -14.01 -13.84 -0.90
CA ASN A 77 -13.49 -14.86 0.01
C ASN A 77 -12.67 -14.24 1.16
N ILE A 78 -11.90 -13.18 0.88
CA ILE A 78 -11.12 -12.44 1.89
C ILE A 78 -12.02 -11.81 2.96
N SER A 79 -13.27 -11.49 2.63
CA SER A 79 -14.21 -10.84 3.55
C SER A 79 -14.56 -11.73 4.75
N ALA A 80 -14.44 -13.05 4.59
CA ALA A 80 -14.67 -14.04 5.63
C ALA A 80 -13.49 -14.19 6.61
N VAL A 81 -12.35 -13.55 6.34
CA VAL A 81 -11.21 -13.54 7.27
C VAL A 81 -11.56 -12.69 8.49
N PRO A 82 -11.35 -13.17 9.73
CA PRO A 82 -11.95 -12.53 10.91
C PRO A 82 -11.32 -11.19 11.33
N THR A 83 -10.10 -10.89 10.88
CA THR A 83 -9.36 -9.69 11.32
C THR A 83 -8.49 -9.13 10.21
N TRP A 84 -8.34 -7.81 10.18
CA TRP A 84 -7.48 -7.12 9.21
C TRP A 84 -6.00 -7.51 9.32
N THR A 85 -5.49 -7.80 10.52
CA THR A 85 -4.13 -8.31 10.71
C THR A 85 -3.91 -9.65 9.97
N LYS A 86 -4.91 -10.55 10.00
CA LYS A 86 -4.85 -11.81 9.24
C LYS A 86 -5.02 -11.56 7.74
N VAL A 87 -5.89 -10.64 7.32
CA VAL A 87 -6.01 -10.23 5.92
C VAL A 87 -4.67 -9.73 5.39
N ASN A 88 -4.04 -8.79 6.09
CA ASN A 88 -2.75 -8.22 5.71
C ASN A 88 -1.65 -9.29 5.62
N SER A 89 -1.56 -10.18 6.62
CA SER A 89 -0.60 -11.29 6.61
C SER A 89 -0.81 -12.23 5.41
N GLY A 90 -2.07 -12.51 5.06
CA GLY A 90 -2.42 -13.32 3.89
C GLY A 90 -2.09 -12.62 2.57
N LEU A 91 -2.43 -11.34 2.46
CA LEU A 91 -2.11 -10.50 1.29
C LEU A 91 -0.60 -10.37 1.08
N PHE A 92 0.20 -10.31 2.15
CA PHE A 92 1.65 -10.27 2.04
C PHE A 92 2.20 -11.56 1.39
N LYS A 93 1.75 -12.73 1.87
CA LYS A 93 2.13 -14.04 1.28
C LYS A 93 1.65 -14.16 -0.16
N MET A 94 0.44 -13.68 -0.44
CA MET A 94 -0.12 -13.70 -1.79
C MET A 94 0.66 -12.75 -2.71
N TYR A 95 1.10 -11.58 -2.25
CA TYR A 95 1.95 -10.68 -3.05
C TYR A 95 3.28 -11.34 -3.42
N GLU A 96 3.92 -11.99 -2.45
CA GLU A 96 5.16 -12.71 -2.68
C GLU A 96 4.99 -13.82 -3.73
N GLY A 97 3.97 -14.67 -3.59
CA GLY A 97 3.72 -15.81 -4.48
C GLY A 97 3.18 -15.42 -5.87
N GLU A 98 2.23 -14.48 -5.91
CA GLU A 98 1.45 -14.17 -7.11
C GLU A 98 1.97 -12.96 -7.89
N VAL A 99 2.85 -12.16 -7.29
CA VAL A 99 3.52 -11.03 -7.96
C VAL A 99 5.01 -11.31 -8.02
N LEU A 100 5.71 -11.25 -6.89
CA LEU A 100 7.18 -11.23 -6.87
C LEU A 100 7.82 -12.51 -7.43
N LYS A 101 7.21 -13.67 -7.19
CA LYS A 101 7.69 -14.97 -7.68
C LYS A 101 7.10 -15.37 -9.04
N LYS A 102 6.28 -14.54 -9.68
CA LYS A 102 5.75 -14.81 -11.01
C LYS A 102 6.53 -14.08 -12.09
N PHE A 103 7.39 -14.81 -12.80
CA PHE A 103 8.22 -14.26 -13.87
C PHE A 103 7.44 -13.40 -14.88
N PRO A 104 6.28 -13.80 -15.44
CA PRO A 104 5.56 -12.95 -16.39
C PRO A 104 5.12 -11.59 -15.83
N VAL A 105 4.96 -11.49 -14.51
CA VAL A 105 4.59 -10.26 -13.81
C VAL A 105 5.81 -9.36 -13.59
N VAL A 106 6.93 -9.95 -13.16
CA VAL A 106 8.14 -9.21 -12.76
C VAL A 106 9.23 -9.11 -13.81
N GLN A 107 9.07 -9.74 -14.98
CA GLN A 107 10.08 -9.75 -16.07
C GLN A 107 10.49 -8.35 -16.53
N HIS A 108 9.68 -7.33 -16.25
CA HIS A 108 9.95 -5.93 -16.59
C HIS A 108 10.57 -5.12 -15.43
N PHE A 109 10.89 -5.73 -14.29
CA PHE A 109 11.66 -5.07 -13.25
C PHE A 109 13.05 -4.71 -13.74
N ARG A 110 13.46 -3.48 -13.45
CA ARG A 110 14.77 -2.96 -13.81
C ARG A 110 15.68 -3.03 -12.60
N PHE A 111 16.88 -3.52 -12.85
CA PHE A 111 17.95 -3.56 -11.86
C PHE A 111 19.02 -2.54 -12.24
N GLY A 112 19.59 -1.91 -11.22
CA GLY A 112 20.59 -0.86 -11.35
C GLY A 112 21.39 -0.73 -10.07
N THR A 113 21.97 0.44 -9.81
CA THR A 113 22.82 0.63 -8.63
C THR A 113 22.02 0.68 -7.32
N LEU A 114 20.80 1.22 -7.33
CA LEU A 114 19.93 1.26 -6.14
C LEU A 114 19.25 -0.09 -5.85
N PHE A 115 18.86 -0.81 -6.90
CA PHE A 115 18.25 -2.14 -6.81
C PHE A 115 19.11 -3.12 -7.59
N SER A 116 20.16 -3.61 -6.95
CA SER A 116 21.10 -4.54 -7.55
C SER A 116 20.47 -5.92 -7.77
N PHE A 117 20.86 -6.60 -8.86
CA PHE A 117 20.56 -8.02 -9.08
C PHE A 117 21.59 -8.93 -8.40
N GLU A 118 22.69 -8.37 -7.90
CA GLU A 118 23.70 -9.11 -7.16
C GLU A 118 23.10 -9.71 -5.88
N LYS A 119 23.58 -10.90 -5.54
CA LYS A 119 23.17 -11.60 -4.33
C LYS A 119 23.44 -10.72 -3.11
N ARG A 120 22.45 -10.62 -2.21
CA ARG A 120 22.60 -9.89 -0.95
C ARG A 120 23.65 -10.59 -0.08
N SER A 121 24.63 -9.83 0.42
CA SER A 121 25.81 -10.36 1.11
C SER A 121 25.56 -10.87 2.54
N ASP A 122 24.39 -10.59 3.10
CA ASP A 122 23.98 -10.91 4.47
C ASP A 122 23.06 -12.13 4.57
N GLU A 123 22.84 -12.89 3.50
CA GLU A 123 22.02 -14.13 3.55
C GLU A 123 22.61 -15.22 4.47
N ASP A 124 23.92 -15.20 4.74
CA ASP A 124 24.56 -16.10 5.70
C ASP A 124 24.45 -15.61 7.17
N ALA A 125 23.89 -14.41 7.40
CA ALA A 125 23.60 -13.92 8.74
C ALA A 125 22.20 -14.36 9.18
N ALA A 126 22.12 -15.06 10.31
CA ALA A 126 20.90 -15.66 10.84
C ALA A 126 19.69 -14.70 10.86
N PRO A 127 18.45 -15.21 10.65
CA PRO A 127 17.24 -14.41 10.35
C PRO A 127 16.72 -13.50 11.49
N ASN A 128 17.48 -13.30 12.56
CA ASN A 128 17.09 -12.49 13.73
C ASN A 128 18.01 -11.29 14.01
N ALA A 129 18.87 -10.88 13.08
CA ALA A 129 19.44 -9.55 13.16
C ALA A 129 18.38 -8.55 12.72
N SER A 130 17.57 -8.06 13.67
CA SER A 130 16.92 -6.76 13.52
C SER A 130 18.02 -5.80 13.06
N HIS A 131 17.99 -5.31 11.83
CA HIS A 131 18.77 -4.15 11.48
C HIS A 131 18.35 -3.07 12.49
N PRO A 132 19.24 -2.63 13.39
CA PRO A 132 18.96 -1.40 14.10
C PRO A 132 18.82 -0.37 13.00
N LEU A 133 17.70 0.34 12.95
CA LEU A 133 17.71 1.65 12.30
C LEU A 133 18.79 2.42 13.04
N THR A 134 19.99 2.47 12.46
CA THR A 134 21.04 3.33 12.97
C THR A 134 20.48 4.75 12.91
N PRO A 135 20.64 5.57 13.97
CA PRO A 135 20.14 6.95 13.98
C PRO A 135 20.62 7.80 12.78
N ALA A 136 21.63 7.33 12.04
CA ALA A 136 22.13 7.94 10.82
C ALA A 136 21.17 7.87 9.61
N ASP A 137 20.24 6.89 9.56
CA ASP A 137 19.27 6.76 8.45
C ASP A 137 17.92 7.45 8.75
N ALA A 138 17.72 7.89 10.00
CA ALA A 138 16.63 8.79 10.32
C ALA A 138 17.00 10.17 9.79
N ILE A 139 16.38 10.59 8.68
CA ILE A 139 16.27 12.00 8.36
C ILE A 139 15.55 12.63 9.55
N VAL A 140 16.33 13.23 10.44
CA VAL A 140 15.81 14.13 11.46
C VAL A 140 15.09 15.22 10.68
N PRO A 141 13.81 15.52 10.94
CA PRO A 141 13.25 16.76 10.44
C PRO A 141 14.10 17.85 11.09
N GLU A 142 14.94 18.53 10.31
CA GLU A 142 15.54 19.78 10.78
C GLU A 142 14.36 20.66 11.18
N ASP A 143 14.32 21.05 12.46
CA ASP A 143 13.44 22.09 12.94
C ASP A 143 13.73 23.34 12.12
N VAL A 144 12.93 23.57 11.08
CA VAL A 144 12.92 24.85 10.36
C VAL A 144 12.33 25.85 11.33
N GLU A 145 13.21 26.44 12.14
CA GLU A 145 12.90 27.59 12.97
C GLU A 145 12.53 28.73 12.02
N CYS A 146 11.22 28.93 11.83
CA CYS A 146 10.66 29.98 11.01
C CYS A 146 10.94 31.32 11.69
N SER A 147 12.13 31.85 11.46
CA SER A 147 12.48 33.22 11.83
C SER A 147 11.69 34.16 10.91
N PRO A 148 10.95 35.15 11.45
CA PRO A 148 10.22 36.09 10.62
C PRO A 148 11.20 36.90 9.75
N PRO A 149 10.84 37.26 8.51
CA PRO A 149 11.74 37.99 7.63
C PRO A 149 12.07 39.36 8.23
N LEU A 150 13.37 39.66 8.30
CA LEU A 150 13.87 40.99 8.65
C LEU A 150 13.27 42.02 7.68
N SER A 151 12.56 43.02 8.20
CA SER A 151 12.04 44.11 7.38
C SER A 151 13.21 44.86 6.72
N PRO A 152 13.17 45.17 5.42
CA PRO A 152 14.20 46.00 4.79
C PRO A 152 14.09 47.42 5.33
N HIS A 153 15.11 47.85 6.06
CA HIS A 153 15.28 49.24 6.48
C HIS A 153 15.36 50.12 5.23
N LEU A 154 14.36 50.99 5.01
CA LEU A 154 14.46 52.04 4.01
C LEU A 154 15.68 52.93 4.30
N PRO A 155 16.52 53.25 3.30
CA PRO A 155 17.58 54.24 3.48
C PRO A 155 16.95 55.60 3.78
N LYS A 156 17.47 56.27 4.82
CA LYS A 156 17.15 57.65 5.12
C LYS A 156 17.64 58.52 3.96
N ILE A 157 16.75 59.36 3.44
CA ILE A 157 17.09 60.43 2.54
C ILE A 157 17.60 61.56 3.44
N ASP A 158 18.88 61.89 3.33
CA ASP A 158 19.43 63.09 3.97
C ASP A 158 18.90 64.35 3.24
N GLU A 159 18.61 65.39 4.02
CA GLU A 159 17.94 66.66 3.64
C GLU A 159 18.47 67.37 2.38
#